data_AF-A0A7H4N4U9-F1
#
_entry.id   AF-A0A7H4N4U9-F1
#
_cell.length_a   1.000
_cell.length_b   1.000
_cell.length_c   1.000
_cell.angle_alpha   90.00
_cell.angle_beta   90.00
_cell.angle_gamma   90.00
#
_symmetry.space_group_name_H-M   'P 1'
#
loop_
_entity.id
_entity.type
_entity.pdbx_description
1 polymer ?
#
loop_
_entity_poly.entity_id
_entity_poly.type
_entity_poly.pdbx_seq_one_letter_code
_entity_poly.pdbx_strand_id
1 'polypeptide(L)' 'MPCEGTYFLLADYSAVSDLDDVNFCRWLTTEIGVAAIPLSVFCADPFPHKLIRLCFAKQPATLLAAAERLCRL' A
#
# COMPACT_ATOMS: atom_id res chain seq x y z
N MET A 1 8.54 3.08 -9.07
CA MET A 1 8.81 4.54 -9.00
C MET A 1 8.89 5.07 -10.44
N PRO A 2 8.40 6.30 -10.73
CA PRO A 2 8.81 7.50 -9.98
C PRO A 2 7.70 8.14 -9.13
N CYS A 3 8.13 8.72 -8.02
CA CYS A 3 7.36 9.61 -7.16
C CYS A 3 7.89 11.02 -7.45
N GLU A 4 7.14 11.82 -8.19
CA GLU A 4 7.59 13.14 -8.66
C GLU A 4 7.24 14.28 -7.68
N GLY A 5 6.68 13.94 -6.52
CA GLY A 5 6.39 14.84 -5.40
C GLY A 5 5.52 14.17 -4.32
N THR A 6 5.32 14.87 -3.19
CA THR A 6 4.61 14.42 -1.96
C THR A 6 5.33 13.36 -1.12
N TYR A 7 4.74 13.02 0.04
CA TYR A 7 5.21 11.98 0.94
C TYR A 7 4.43 10.66 0.81
N PHE A 8 3.82 10.43 -0.36
CA PHE A 8 3.09 9.21 -0.69
C PHE A 8 3.76 8.41 -1.81
N LEU A 9 3.67 7.09 -1.72
CA LEU A 9 4.12 6.15 -2.74
C LEU A 9 2.94 5.29 -3.18
N LEU A 10 2.71 5.19 -4.49
CA LEU A 10 1.81 4.19 -5.06
C LEU A 10 2.57 2.89 -5.32
N ALA A 11 2.00 1.78 -4.87
CA ALA A 11 2.53 0.44 -5.09
C ALA A 11 1.48 -0.44 -5.74
N ASP A 12 1.90 -1.17 -6.78
CA ASP A 12 1.09 -2.21 -7.42
C ASP A 12 1.28 -3.53 -6.70
N TYR A 13 0.18 -4.19 -6.36
CA TYR A 13 0.18 -5.48 -5.65
C TYR A 13 -0.36 -6.64 -6.50
N SER A 14 -0.49 -6.44 -7.82
CA SER A 14 -1.09 -7.43 -8.74
C SER A 14 -0.39 -8.78 -8.73
N ALA A 15 0.91 -8.79 -8.44
CA ALA A 15 1.71 -10.02 -8.34
C ALA A 15 1.58 -10.76 -7.01
N VAL A 16 0.98 -10.13 -5.99
CA VAL A 16 0.89 -10.65 -4.61
C VAL A 16 -0.50 -11.21 -4.30
N SER A 17 -1.57 -10.58 -4.81
CA SER A 17 -2.94 -10.96 -4.44
C SER A 17 -3.96 -10.64 -5.52
N ASP A 18 -5.07 -11.38 -5.51
CA ASP A 18 -6.27 -11.16 -6.33
C ASP A 18 -7.40 -10.40 -5.63
N LEU A 19 -7.17 -9.98 -4.39
CA LEU A 19 -8.12 -9.16 -3.65
C LEU A 19 -8.29 -7.76 -4.25
N ASP A 20 -9.46 -7.16 -4.08
CA ASP A 20 -9.64 -5.72 -4.26
C ASP A 20 -8.77 -4.93 -3.25
N ASP A 21 -8.57 -3.65 -3.51
CA ASP A 21 -7.60 -2.86 -2.76
C ASP A 21 -8.03 -2.61 -1.30
N VAL A 22 -9.34 -2.55 -1.03
CA VAL A 22 -9.89 -2.42 0.32
C VAL A 22 -9.61 -3.66 1.15
N ASN A 23 -9.93 -4.84 0.60
CA ASN A 23 -9.69 -6.12 1.25
C ASN A 23 -8.19 -6.43 1.37
N PHE A 24 -7.40 -6.08 0.35
CA PHE A 24 -5.96 -6.18 0.42
C PHE A 24 -5.36 -5.29 1.51
N CYS A 25 -5.80 -4.04 1.65
CA CYS A 25 -5.32 -3.16 2.72
C CYS A 25 -5.68 -3.68 4.12
N ARG A 26 -6.87 -4.27 4.28
CA ARG A 26 -7.26 -4.92 5.55
C ARG A 26 -6.35 -6.10 5.86
N TRP A 27 -6.16 -7.01 4.90
CA TRP A 27 -5.28 -8.17 5.04
C TRP A 27 -3.82 -7.77 5.32
N LEU A 28 -3.29 -6.79 4.60
CA LEU A 28 -1.93 -6.28 4.80
C LEU A 28 -1.76 -5.70 6.22
N THR A 29 -2.81 -5.08 6.76
CA THR A 29 -2.79 -4.53 8.11
C THR A 29 -2.86 -5.64 9.18
N THR A 30 -3.72 -6.65 9.00
CA THR A 30 -3.93 -7.70 10.01
C THR A 30 -2.85 -8.77 10.00
N GLU A 31 -2.47 -9.26 8.82
CA GLU A 31 -1.55 -10.39 8.69
C GLU A 31 -0.08 -9.96 8.65
N ILE A 32 0.20 -8.85 7.96
CA ILE A 32 1.58 -8.39 7.72
C ILE A 32 1.95 -7.25 8.67
N GLY A 33 0.96 -6.58 9.27
CA GLY A 33 1.17 -5.46 10.18
C GLY A 33 1.61 -4.18 9.47
N VAL A 34 1.25 -4.00 8.18
CA VAL A 34 1.56 -2.78 7.42
C VAL A 34 0.26 -2.15 6.96
N ALA A 35 -0.05 -0.96 7.49
CA ALA A 35 -1.23 -0.22 7.09
C ALA A 35 -0.98 0.54 5.77
N ALA A 36 -1.86 0.32 4.80
CA ALA A 36 -1.92 1.05 3.54
C ALA A 36 -3.32 1.64 3.34
N ILE A 37 -3.45 2.58 2.40
CA ILE A 37 -4.73 3.16 2.03
C ILE A 37 -5.12 2.67 0.63
N PRO A 38 -6.33 2.11 0.44
CA PRO A 38 -6.83 1.76 -0.89
C PRO A 38 -6.90 2.99 -1.78
N LEU A 39 -6.61 2.85 -3.07
CA LEU A 39 -6.66 3.99 -3.99
C LEU A 39 -8.08 4.22 -4.52
N SER A 40 -8.89 3.16 -4.58
CA SER A 40 -10.29 3.17 -5.05
C SER A 40 -11.18 4.17 -4.29
N VAL A 41 -10.93 4.39 -2.99
CA VAL A 41 -11.71 5.34 -2.17
C VAL A 41 -11.51 6.81 -2.57
N PHE A 42 -10.51 7.09 -3.39
CA PHE A 42 -10.28 8.43 -3.97
C PHE A 42 -10.88 8.59 -5.37
N CYS A 43 -11.47 7.53 -5.93
CA CYS A 43 -12.09 7.54 -7.25
C CYS A 43 -13.61 7.47 -7.12
N ALA A 44 -14.33 8.32 -7.86
CA ALA A 44 -15.79 8.29 -7.90
C ALA A 44 -16.31 7.10 -8.73
N ASP A 45 -15.57 6.74 -9.77
CA ASP A 45 -15.89 5.63 -10.68
C ASP A 45 -15.15 4.35 -10.29
N PRO A 46 -15.60 3.17 -10.79
CA PRO A 46 -14.90 1.91 -10.56
C PRO A 46 -13.41 2.00 -10.91
N PHE A 47 -12.57 1.55 -9.98
CA PHE A 47 -11.12 1.63 -10.08
C PHE A 47 -10.53 0.23 -10.32
N PRO A 48 -10.32 -0.20 -11.58
CA PRO A 48 -9.92 -1.57 -11.91
C PRO A 48 -8.40 -1.80 -11.77
N HIS A 49 -7.74 -1.09 -10.86
CA HIS A 49 -6.29 -1.19 -10.64
C HIS A 49 -6.00 -1.71 -9.24
N LYS A 50 -5.01 -2.60 -9.13
CA LYS A 50 -4.52 -3.13 -7.85
C LYS A 50 -3.41 -2.24 -7.30
N LEU A 51 -3.77 -1.00 -6.97
CA LEU A 51 -2.86 0.02 -6.45
C LEU A 51 -3.24 0.40 -5.02
N ILE A 52 -2.22 0.53 -4.17
CA ILE A 52 -2.34 1.05 -2.80
C ILE A 52 -1.42 2.24 -2.58
N ARG A 53 -1.80 3.10 -1.63
CA ARG A 53 -1.04 4.29 -1.23
C ARG A 53 -0.37 4.07 0.12
N LEU A 54 0.95 4.19 0.15
CA LEU A 54 1.78 4.20 1.35
C LEU A 54 2.23 5.62 1.68
N CYS A 55 2.34 5.95 2.97
CA CYS A 55 2.85 7.24 3.45
C CYS A 55 4.22 7.04 4.10
N PHE A 56 5.26 7.68 3.55
CA PHE A 56 6.63 7.54 4.03
C PHE A 56 7.10 8.69 4.94
N ALA A 57 6.24 9.69 5.22
CA ALA A 57 6.49 10.69 6.26
C ALA A 57 6.35 10.09 7.67
N LYS A 58 7.29 9.22 8.02
CA LYS A 58 7.38 8.49 9.30
C LYS A 58 8.82 8.49 9.80
N GLN A 59 9.03 8.08 11.05
CA GLN A 59 10.38 7.92 11.60
C GLN A 59 11.13 6.82 10.84
N PRO A 60 12.46 6.93 10.68
CA PRO A 60 13.27 5.92 9.98
C PRO A 60 13.07 4.50 10.50
N ALA A 61 12.96 4.33 11.82
CA ALA A 61 12.68 3.04 12.45
C ALA A 61 11.35 2.42 11.98
N THR A 62 10.31 3.24 11.78
CA THR A 62 9.01 2.78 11.25
C THR A 62 9.13 2.35 9.80
N LEU A 63 9.90 3.08 8.99
CA LEU A 63 10.11 2.75 7.57
C LEU A 63 10.87 1.44 7.41
N LEU A 64 11.93 1.23 8.21
CA LEU A 64 12.71 -0.01 8.22
C LEU A 64 11.85 -1.20 8.64
N ALA A 65 11.08 -1.08 9.73
CA ALA A 65 10.18 -2.13 10.18
C ALA A 65 9.10 -2.47 9.14
N ALA A 66 8.57 -1.48 8.43
CA ALA A 66 7.62 -1.72 7.33
C ALA A 66 8.30 -2.42 6.15
N ALA A 67 9.50 -2.00 5.76
CA ALA A 67 10.26 -2.63 4.67
C ALA A 67 10.57 -4.10 4.97
N GLU A 68 11.03 -4.42 6.19
CA GLU A 68 11.30 -5.80 6.62
C GLU A 68 10.06 -6.71 6.54
N ARG A 69 8.88 -6.17 6.84
CA ARG A 69 7.61 -6.88 6.73
C ARG A 69 7.20 -7.09 5.28
N LEU A 70 7.36 -6.06 4.45
CA LEU A 70 7.01 -6.11 3.02
C LEU A 70 7.93 -7.03 2.21
N CYS A 71 9.21 -7.18 2.59
CA CYS A 71 10.13 -8.12 1.92
C CYS A 71 9.77 -9.61 2.11
N ARG A 72 8.76 -9.94 2.92
CA ARG A 72 8.27 -11.31 3.14
C ARG A 72 7.10 -11.68 2.23
N LEU A 73 6.61 -10.72 1.44
CA LEU A 73 5.49 -10.87 0.51
C LEU A 73 5.93 -11.48 -0.82
#